data_AF-A0A258B5S7-F1
#
_entry.id   AF-A0A258B5S7-F1
#
_cell.length_a   1.000
_cell.length_b   1.000
_cell.length_c   1.000
_cell.angle_alpha   90.00
_cell.angle_beta   90.00
_cell.angle_gamma   90.00
#
_symmetry.space_group_name_H-M   'P 1'
#
loop_
_entity.id
_entity.type
_entity.pdbx_description
1 polymer ?
#
loop_
_entity_poly.entity_id
_entity_poly.type
_entity_poly.pdbx_seq_one_letter_code
_entity_poly.pdbx_strand_id
1 'polypeptide(L)'
;SPAALVMMDYTWRLAGVVEEFDRLEWNIRPSHAVSKGAVFRLPTDGKSTAEVRYSGRGADLSLGGKKLGRIDGVTRLITNKSGAPMALLGISDTPQKVTLRLTGHPARSLTITANQRISL
;
A
#
# COMPACT_ATOMS: atom_id res chain seq x y z
N SER A 1 -23.40 11.56 -7.44
CA SER A 1 -24.17 10.88 -6.36
C SER A 1 -23.29 10.80 -5.12
N PRO A 2 -23.76 11.22 -3.94
CA PRO A 2 -23.03 11.09 -2.67
C PRO A 2 -22.59 9.66 -2.36
N ALA A 3 -23.37 8.66 -2.75
CA ALA A 3 -23.05 7.24 -2.52
C ALA A 3 -21.80 6.77 -3.30
N ALA A 4 -21.53 7.36 -4.47
CA ALA A 4 -20.34 7.03 -5.26
C ALA A 4 -19.05 7.52 -4.57
N LEU A 5 -19.10 8.69 -3.92
CA LEU A 5 -17.97 9.21 -3.13
C LEU A 5 -17.69 8.32 -1.92
N VAL A 6 -18.72 7.89 -1.19
CA VAL A 6 -18.58 6.96 -0.07
C VAL A 6 -18.00 5.61 -0.51
N MET A 7 -18.45 5.08 -1.64
CA MET A 7 -17.93 3.81 -2.18
C MET A 7 -16.46 3.93 -2.62
N MET A 8 -16.08 5.04 -3.25
CA MET A 8 -14.70 5.32 -3.65
C MET A 8 -13.79 5.41 -2.42
N ASP A 9 -14.17 6.23 -1.43
CA ASP A 9 -13.45 6.38 -0.17
C ASP A 9 -13.28 5.04 0.57
N TYR A 10 -14.33 4.22 0.60
CA TYR A 10 -14.27 2.89 1.20
C TYR A 10 -13.31 1.97 0.45
N THR A 11 -13.32 2.00 -0.88
CA THR A 11 -12.44 1.17 -1.72
C THR A 11 -10.97 1.54 -1.51
N TRP A 12 -10.64 2.84 -1.41
CA TRP A 12 -9.27 3.30 -1.15
C TRP A 12 -8.76 2.94 0.26
N ARG A 13 -9.64 2.99 1.27
CA ARG A 13 -9.32 2.50 2.62
C ARG A 13 -9.12 0.98 2.65
N LEU A 14 -9.76 0.26 1.75
CA LEU A 14 -9.67 -1.19 1.63
C LEU A 14 -8.41 -1.64 0.87
N ALA A 15 -8.14 -1.03 -0.28
CA ALA A 15 -7.03 -1.32 -1.18
C ALA A 15 -6.64 -0.06 -1.97
N GLY A 16 -5.34 0.27 -2.01
CA GLY A 16 -4.85 1.47 -2.69
C GLY A 16 -3.98 2.32 -1.79
N VAL A 17 -3.98 3.64 -2.00
CA VAL A 17 -3.20 4.60 -1.21
C VAL A 17 -4.13 5.54 -0.50
N VAL A 18 -3.89 5.79 0.78
CA VAL A 18 -4.53 6.85 1.55
C VAL A 18 -3.47 7.87 1.91
N GLU A 19 -3.79 9.14 1.74
CA GLU A 19 -2.97 10.24 2.20
C GLU A 19 -3.47 10.71 3.57
N GLU A 20 -2.58 10.68 4.55
CA GLU A 20 -2.77 11.23 5.90
C GLU A 20 -1.89 12.48 6.05
N PHE A 21 -2.07 13.26 7.12
CA PHE A 21 -1.40 14.55 7.30
C PHE A 21 0.12 14.52 7.01
N ASP A 22 0.85 13.55 7.57
CA ASP A 22 2.31 13.46 7.49
C ASP A 22 2.85 12.25 6.69
N ARG A 23 1.95 11.40 6.18
CA ARG A 23 2.31 10.09 5.65
C ARG A 23 1.40 9.61 4.52
N LEU A 24 1.87 8.59 3.83
CA LEU A 24 1.09 7.81 2.87
C LEU A 24 0.94 6.38 3.40
N GLU A 25 -0.29 5.88 3.37
CA GLU A 25 -0.64 4.53 3.76
C GLU A 25 -1.03 3.70 2.53
N TRP A 26 -0.20 2.70 2.20
CA TRP A 26 -0.34 1.85 1.02
C TRP A 26 -0.98 0.52 1.44
N ASN A 27 -2.29 0.39 1.26
CA ASN A 27 -3.06 -0.80 1.60
C ASN A 27 -2.94 -1.85 0.49
N ILE A 28 -2.28 -2.97 0.79
CA ILE A 28 -1.99 -4.06 -0.14
C ILE A 28 -2.86 -5.28 0.23
N ARG A 29 -3.88 -5.57 -0.59
CA ARG A 29 -4.81 -6.70 -0.42
C ARG A 29 -5.02 -7.50 -1.72
N PRO A 30 -3.98 -8.17 -2.25
CA PRO A 30 -4.00 -8.77 -3.59
C PRO A 30 -5.06 -9.88 -3.78
N SER A 31 -5.50 -10.53 -2.68
CA SER A 31 -6.58 -11.53 -2.71
C SER A 31 -7.98 -10.94 -2.76
N HIS A 32 -8.15 -9.64 -2.48
CA HIS A 32 -9.46 -8.99 -2.47
C HIS A 32 -9.99 -8.76 -3.90
N ALA A 33 -11.31 -8.88 -4.09
CA ALA A 33 -11.94 -8.79 -5.41
C ALA A 33 -11.62 -7.46 -6.12
N VAL A 34 -11.63 -6.35 -5.38
CA VAL A 34 -11.33 -4.99 -5.90
C VAL A 34 -9.89 -4.79 -6.35
N SER A 35 -8.98 -5.70 -6.00
CA SER A 35 -7.55 -5.60 -6.32
C SER A 35 -7.17 -6.36 -7.59
N LYS A 36 -8.05 -7.19 -8.14
CA LYS A 36 -7.75 -8.02 -9.32
C LYS A 36 -7.54 -7.15 -10.57
N GLY A 37 -6.29 -7.04 -11.02
CA GLY A 37 -5.89 -6.23 -12.17
C GLY A 37 -6.03 -4.71 -11.96
N ALA A 38 -6.24 -4.27 -10.72
CA ALA A 38 -6.56 -2.89 -10.41
C ALA A 38 -5.32 -1.99 -10.39
N VAL A 39 -5.52 -0.74 -10.79
CA VAL A 39 -4.55 0.35 -10.64
C VAL A 39 -5.23 1.48 -9.89
N PHE A 40 -4.73 1.79 -8.69
CA PHE A 40 -5.20 2.92 -7.89
C PHE A 40 -4.23 4.07 -8.03
N ARG A 41 -4.76 5.28 -8.29
CA ARG A 41 -3.96 6.51 -8.37
C ARG A 41 -4.57 7.57 -7.47
N LEU A 42 -3.72 8.22 -6.67
CA LEU A 42 -4.09 9.32 -5.80
C LEU A 42 -3.17 10.51 -6.09
N PRO A 43 -3.69 11.62 -6.62
CA PRO A 43 -2.99 12.90 -6.57
C PRO A 43 -2.77 13.30 -5.11
N THR A 44 -1.54 13.63 -4.75
CA THR A 44 -1.20 14.02 -3.38
C THR A 44 -1.13 15.53 -3.22
N ASP A 45 -1.25 16.00 -1.97
CA ASP A 45 -1.09 17.42 -1.63
C ASP A 45 0.30 17.95 -2.05
N GLY A 46 1.31 17.08 -2.07
CA GLY A 46 2.66 17.34 -2.57
C GLY A 46 2.80 17.40 -4.11
N LYS A 47 1.69 17.53 -4.85
CA LYS A 47 1.63 17.57 -6.33
C LYS A 47 2.25 16.36 -7.04
N SER A 48 2.40 15.25 -6.32
CA SER A 48 2.85 13.97 -6.89
C SER A 48 1.64 13.05 -7.08
N THR A 49 1.80 11.96 -7.82
CA THR A 49 0.77 10.91 -7.90
C THR A 49 1.29 9.65 -7.23
N ALA A 50 0.60 9.18 -6.20
CA ALA A 50 0.82 7.87 -5.63
C ALA A 50 0.06 6.81 -6.43
N GLU A 51 0.73 5.74 -6.85
CA GLU A 51 0.12 4.65 -7.62
C GLU A 51 0.37 3.29 -6.96
N VAL A 52 -0.69 2.48 -6.85
CA VAL A 52 -0.63 1.06 -6.52
C VAL A 52 -1.12 0.29 -7.73
N ARG A 53 -0.25 -0.54 -8.30
CA ARG A 53 -0.57 -1.42 -9.42
C ARG A 53 -0.54 -2.86 -8.95
N TYR A 54 -1.72 -3.47 -8.83
CA TYR A 54 -1.83 -4.86 -8.44
C TYR A 54 -1.43 -5.81 -9.56
N SER A 55 -0.63 -6.81 -9.22
CA SER A 55 -0.28 -7.91 -10.12
C SER A 55 0.10 -9.17 -9.35
N GLY A 56 -0.45 -10.30 -9.79
CA GLY A 56 -0.19 -11.60 -9.16
C GLY A 56 -0.53 -11.60 -7.68
N ARG A 57 0.49 -11.83 -6.83
CA ARG A 57 0.36 -11.98 -5.37
C ARG A 57 0.60 -10.68 -4.59
N GLY A 58 0.62 -9.54 -5.24
CA GLY A 58 1.10 -8.30 -4.64
C GLY A 58 0.78 -7.06 -5.46
N ALA A 59 1.53 -6.00 -5.20
CA ALA A 59 1.44 -4.76 -5.95
C ALA A 59 2.81 -4.07 -6.07
N ASP A 60 2.99 -3.37 -7.20
CA ASP A 60 4.06 -2.42 -7.43
C ASP A 60 3.60 -1.02 -6.98
N LEU A 61 4.48 -0.30 -6.30
CA LEU A 61 4.22 1.01 -5.69
C LEU A 61 5.08 2.08 -6.34
N SER A 62 4.50 3.23 -6.65
CA SER A 62 5.25 4.39 -7.15
C SER A 62 4.70 5.71 -6.64
N LEU A 63 5.57 6.72 -6.59
CA LEU A 63 5.22 8.09 -6.21
C LEU A 63 5.87 9.06 -7.21
N GLY A 64 5.05 9.90 -7.85
CA GLY A 64 5.52 10.82 -8.90
C GLY A 64 6.21 10.08 -10.05
N GLY A 65 5.72 8.89 -10.40
CA GLY A 65 6.31 8.00 -11.41
C GLY A 65 7.58 7.25 -10.98
N LYS A 66 8.16 7.56 -9.81
CA LYS A 66 9.34 6.85 -9.29
C LYS A 66 8.92 5.59 -8.55
N LYS A 67 9.57 4.46 -8.85
CA LYS A 67 9.29 3.18 -8.18
C LYS A 67 9.77 3.21 -6.73
N LEU A 68 8.84 3.00 -5.79
CA LEU A 68 9.15 2.81 -4.37
C LEU A 68 9.51 1.35 -4.07
N GLY A 69 8.86 0.41 -4.77
CA GLY A 69 9.14 -1.01 -4.60
C GLY A 69 8.00 -1.91 -5.01
N ARG A 70 8.11 -3.17 -4.59
CA ARG A 70 7.07 -4.20 -4.73
C ARG A 70 6.82 -4.86 -3.38
N ILE A 71 5.55 -5.13 -3.09
CA ILE A 71 5.12 -5.89 -1.92
C ILE A 71 4.28 -7.08 -2.39
N ASP A 72 4.69 -8.30 -2.00
CA ASP A 72 3.87 -9.50 -2.12
C ASP A 72 3.28 -9.84 -0.73
N GLY A 73 1.99 -10.18 -0.68
CA GLY A 73 1.25 -10.48 0.57
C GLY A 73 0.23 -9.41 0.97
N VAL A 74 -0.45 -9.62 2.10
CA VAL A 74 -1.47 -8.70 2.63
C VAL A 74 -0.89 -7.86 3.78
N THR A 75 -0.79 -6.54 3.59
CA THR A 75 -0.16 -5.63 4.56
C THR A 75 -0.47 -4.17 4.23
N ARG A 76 -0.15 -3.25 5.16
CA ARG A 76 -0.09 -1.81 4.90
C ARG A 76 1.35 -1.33 5.05
N LEU A 77 1.92 -0.76 3.98
CA LEU A 77 3.16 0.01 4.07
C LEU A 77 2.83 1.44 4.48
N ILE A 78 3.65 2.01 5.36
CA ILE A 78 3.59 3.40 5.75
C ILE A 78 4.89 4.06 5.29
N THR A 79 4.76 5.13 4.51
CA THR A 79 5.88 5.98 4.09
C THR A 79 5.62 7.41 4.54
N ASN A 80 6.67 8.24 4.60
CA ASN A 80 6.46 9.69 4.64
C ASN A 80 5.93 10.19 3.27
N LYS A 81 5.65 11.49 3.16
CA LYS A 81 5.18 12.13 1.91
C LYS A 81 6.19 12.08 0.75
N SER A 82 7.47 11.80 1.00
CA SER A 82 8.49 11.62 -0.04
C SER A 82 8.65 10.17 -0.48
N GLY A 83 7.89 9.23 0.10
CA GLY A 83 7.94 7.81 -0.22
C GLY A 83 9.03 7.03 0.53
N ALA A 84 9.71 7.65 1.51
CA ALA A 84 10.66 6.94 2.37
C ALA A 84 9.89 5.99 3.33
N PRO A 85 10.23 4.70 3.37
CA PRO A 85 9.55 3.74 4.23
C PRO A 85 9.75 4.07 5.71
N MET A 86 8.67 3.97 6.49
CA MET A 86 8.68 4.21 7.93
C MET A 86 8.29 2.95 8.71
N ALA A 87 7.27 2.23 8.24
CA ALA A 87 6.79 1.04 8.92
C ALA A 87 5.97 0.12 8.00
N LEU A 88 5.83 -1.12 8.44
CA LEU A 88 4.88 -2.09 7.92
C LEU A 88 3.85 -2.43 9.00
N LEU A 89 2.58 -2.56 8.62
CA LEU A 89 1.48 -2.89 9.52
C LEU A 89 0.71 -4.12 9.01
N GLY A 90 0.43 -5.06 9.89
CA GLY A 90 -0.41 -6.22 9.58
C GLY A 90 -1.89 -5.85 9.59
N ILE A 91 -2.57 -6.08 8.46
CA ILE A 91 -3.98 -5.68 8.25
C ILE A 91 -4.92 -6.86 7.96
N SER A 92 -4.41 -8.08 8.04
CA SER A 92 -5.19 -9.32 7.96
C SER A 92 -5.40 -9.88 9.36
N ASP A 93 -6.54 -10.52 9.56
CA ASP A 93 -6.88 -11.32 10.75
C ASP A 93 -5.96 -12.54 10.95
N THR A 94 -5.51 -13.14 9.86
CA THR A 94 -4.61 -14.29 9.83
C THR A 94 -3.16 -13.87 9.58
N PRO A 95 -2.14 -14.59 10.12
CA PRO A 95 -0.74 -14.30 9.85
C PRO A 95 -0.41 -14.33 8.35
N GLN A 96 0.32 -13.34 7.86
CA GLN A 96 0.66 -13.19 6.45
C GLN A 96 2.16 -13.25 6.25
N LYS A 97 2.61 -14.06 5.28
CA LYS A 97 3.97 -13.98 4.77
C LYS A 97 4.06 -12.83 3.77
N VAL A 98 4.85 -11.82 4.12
CA VAL A 98 5.06 -10.62 3.31
C VAL A 98 6.48 -10.60 2.77
N THR A 99 6.62 -10.32 1.48
CA THR A 99 7.92 -10.06 0.85
C THR A 99 7.99 -8.60 0.42
N LEU A 100 8.98 -7.88 0.96
CA LEU A 100 9.25 -6.47 0.69
C LEU A 100 10.46 -6.37 -0.25
N ARG A 101 10.30 -5.67 -1.36
CA ARG A 101 11.39 -5.29 -2.28
C ARG A 101 11.32 -3.79 -2.50
N LEU A 102 11.83 -3.03 -1.53
CA LEU A 102 11.83 -1.57 -1.55
C LEU A 102 13.11 -1.05 -2.21
N THR A 103 12.99 0.02 -2.99
CA THR A 103 14.13 0.66 -3.64
C THR A 103 15.15 1.10 -2.58
N GLY A 104 16.43 0.82 -2.82
CA GLY A 104 17.51 1.16 -1.89
C GLY A 104 17.64 0.27 -0.64
N HIS A 105 16.81 -0.77 -0.50
CA HIS A 105 16.85 -1.68 0.64
C HIS A 105 17.02 -3.15 0.19
N PRO A 106 17.70 -4.00 0.98
CA PRO A 106 17.70 -5.44 0.74
C PRO A 106 16.28 -6.00 0.77
N ALA A 107 16.02 -7.01 -0.07
CA ALA A 107 14.74 -7.71 -0.02
C ALA A 107 14.57 -8.41 1.35
N ARG A 108 13.38 -8.29 1.95
CA ARG A 108 13.06 -8.91 3.24
C ARG A 108 11.80 -9.74 3.12
N SER A 109 11.83 -10.95 3.69
CA SER A 109 10.64 -11.77 3.90
C SER A 109 10.36 -11.87 5.39
N LEU A 110 9.13 -11.63 5.80
CA LEU A 110 8.73 -11.68 7.20
C LEU A 110 7.29 -12.18 7.32
N THR A 111 6.96 -12.73 8.49
CA THR A 111 5.58 -13.03 8.86
C THR A 111 5.07 -11.87 9.70
N ILE A 112 3.92 -11.31 9.33
CA ILE A 112 3.27 -10.24 10.06
C ILE A 112 1.88 -10.70 10.53
N THR A 113 1.53 -10.41 11.78
CA THR A 113 0.21 -10.70 12.37
C THR A 113 -0.66 -9.45 12.41
N ALA A 114 -1.96 -9.63 12.68
CA ALA A 114 -2.91 -8.52 12.81
C ALA A 114 -2.40 -7.45 13.79
N ASN A 115 -2.47 -6.18 13.39
CA ASN A 115 -2.05 -5.01 14.18
C ASN A 115 -0.56 -4.97 14.56
N GLN A 116 0.25 -5.95 14.13
CA GLN A 116 1.69 -5.90 14.35
C GLN A 116 2.30 -4.81 13.49
N ARG A 117 3.08 -3.92 14.13
CA ARG A 117 3.84 -2.85 13.47
C ARG A 117 5.32 -3.18 13.50
N ILE A 118 5.99 -3.07 12.34
CA ILE A 118 7.42 -3.29 12.18
C ILE A 118 8.03 -2.00 11.60
N SER A 119 8.98 -1.38 12.30
CA SER A 119 9.73 -0.23 11.77
C SER A 119 10.70 -0.67 10.69
N LEU A 120 10.90 0.16 9.66
CA LEU A 120 11.70 -0.17 8.47
C LEU A 120 13.01 0.61 8.41
#